data_AF-A0A6I5C808-F1
#
_entry.id   AF-A0A6I5C808-F1
#
_cell.length_a   1.000
_cell.length_b   1.000
_cell.length_c   1.000
_cell.angle_alpha   90.00
_cell.angle_beta   90.00
_cell.angle_gamma   90.00
#
_symmetry.space_group_name_H-M   'P 1'
#
loop_
_entity.id
_entity.type
_entity.pdbx_description
1 polymer ?
#
loop_
_entity_poly.entity_id
_entity_poly.type
_entity_poly.pdbx_seq_one_letter_code
_entity_poly.pdbx_strand_id
1 'polypeptide(L)' 'MTQAPTPTADSVRRLVRTLLPDAPRDGYAAAGVPEVRPVTTGGEHSTWWVGARHVLRLAP' A
#
# COMPACT_ATOMS: atom_id res chain seq x y z
N MET A 1 1.02 24.41 9.79
CA MET A 1 0.46 23.09 9.41
C MET A 1 1.50 22.38 8.56
N THR A 2 2.06 21.28 9.03
CA THR A 2 2.86 20.38 8.19
C THR A 2 1.93 19.36 7.60
N GLN A 3 1.67 19.46 6.30
CA GLN A 3 1.03 18.39 5.55
C GLN A 3 1.90 17.14 5.70
N ALA A 4 1.32 16.03 6.15
CA ALA A 4 2.03 14.77 6.19
C ALA A 4 2.52 14.44 4.77
N PRO A 5 3.78 13.98 4.61
CA PRO A 5 4.31 13.66 3.31
C PRO A 5 3.39 12.64 2.63
N THR A 6 3.04 12.90 1.36
CA THR A 6 2.19 11.98 0.60
C THR A 6 2.88 10.62 0.58
N PRO A 7 2.24 9.55 1.08
CA PRO A 7 2.86 8.24 1.13
C PRO A 7 3.22 7.79 -0.28
N THR A 8 4.40 7.20 -0.42
CA THR A 8 4.87 6.62 -1.68
C THR A 8 4.62 5.11 -1.67
N ALA A 9 4.60 4.51 -2.86
CA ALA A 9 4.41 3.07 -3.00
C ALA A 9 5.45 2.26 -2.20
N ASP A 10 6.71 2.71 -2.13
CA ASP A 10 7.76 2.02 -1.37
C ASP A 10 7.57 2.07 0.14
N SER A 11 7.14 3.22 0.68
CA SER A 11 6.80 3.34 2.10
C SER A 11 5.64 2.41 2.46
N VAL A 12 4.63 2.33 1.59
CA VAL A 12 3.49 1.41 1.76
C VAL A 12 3.92 -0.05 1.67
N ARG A 13 4.76 -0.43 0.70
CA ARG A 13 5.31 -1.80 0.59
C ARG A 13 6.07 -2.21 1.84
N ARG A 14 6.85 -1.29 2.44
CA ARG A 14 7.55 -1.55 3.70
C ARG A 14 6.54 -1.82 4.83
N LEU A 15 5.52 -0.97 4.96
CA LEU A 15 4.50 -1.11 6.00
C LEU A 15 3.69 -2.40 5.86
N VAL A 16 3.29 -2.77 4.64
CA VAL A 16 2.60 -4.04 4.35
C VAL A 16 3.44 -5.23 4.79
N ARG A 17 4.74 -5.24 4.48
CA ARG A 17 5.65 -6.33 4.90
C ARG A 17 5.81 -6.41 6.42
N THR A 18 5.83 -5.28 7.12
CA THR A 18 5.93 -5.26 8.59
C THR A 18 4.64 -5.73 9.26
N LEU A 19 3.49 -5.31 8.77
CA LEU A 19 2.20 -5.64 9.38
C LEU A 19 1.69 -7.04 9.00
N LEU A 20 2.05 -7.54 7.82
CA LEU A 20 1.57 -8.80 7.27
C LEU A 20 2.75 -9.70 6.87
N PRO A 21 3.49 -10.27 7.85
CA PRO A 21 4.61 -11.16 7.57
C PRO A 21 4.20 -12.44 6.83
N ASP A 22 2.97 -12.93 7.05
CA ASP A 22 2.41 -14.16 6.49
C ASP A 22 1.34 -13.91 5.42
N ALA A 23 1.22 -12.69 4.89
CA ALA A 23 0.22 -12.41 3.87
C ALA A 23 0.37 -13.38 2.68
N PRO A 24 -0.75 -13.93 2.17
CA PRO A 24 -0.73 -14.77 0.99
C PRO A 24 -0.08 -13.97 -0.14
N ARG A 25 0.93 -14.57 -0.79
CA ARG A 25 1.68 -13.93 -1.88
C ARG A 25 0.88 -13.80 -3.17
N ASP A 26 -0.42 -14.08 -3.11
CA ASP A 26 -1.37 -13.87 -4.19
C ASP A 26 -1.45 -12.37 -4.49
N GLY A 27 -0.88 -11.95 -5.63
CA GLY A 27 -0.72 -10.55 -6.01
C GLY A 27 0.60 -9.91 -5.58
N TYR A 28 1.60 -10.71 -5.19
CA TYR A 28 2.99 -10.27 -5.15
C TYR A 28 3.55 -10.39 -6.58
N ALA A 29 4.33 -9.40 -7.04
CA ALA A 29 5.09 -9.51 -8.27
C ALA A 29 6.07 -10.70 -8.17
N ALA A 30 6.56 -11.19 -9.30
CA ALA A 30 7.42 -12.39 -9.41
C ALA A 30 8.63 -12.43 -8.46
N ALA A 31 9.05 -11.28 -7.92
CA ALA A 31 10.12 -11.15 -6.92
C ALA A 31 9.67 -11.29 -5.45
N GLY A 32 8.44 -11.71 -5.16
CA GLY A 32 7.94 -11.79 -3.78
C GLY A 32 7.78 -10.41 -3.13
N VAL A 33 7.49 -9.39 -3.94
CA VAL A 33 7.19 -8.03 -3.47
C VAL A 33 5.69 -7.77 -3.65
N PRO A 34 4.97 -7.31 -2.62
CA PRO A 34 3.55 -7.00 -2.77
C PRO A 34 3.36 -5.95 -3.86
N GLU A 35 2.49 -6.22 -4.83
CA GLU A 35 2.08 -5.21 -5.79
C GLU A 35 1.29 -4.14 -5.03
N VAL A 36 1.74 -2.89 -5.12
CA VAL A 36 1.11 -1.77 -4.43
C VAL A 36 0.87 -0.66 -5.44
N ARG A 37 -0.39 -0.29 -5.63
CA ARG A 37 -0.81 0.76 -6.57
C ARG A 37 -1.82 1.69 -5.91
N PRO A 38 -1.73 3.02 -6.15
CA PRO A 38 -2.71 3.95 -5.60
C PRO A 38 -4.10 3.63 -6.14
N VAL A 39 -5.13 3.67 -5.28
CA VAL A 39 -6.52 3.72 -5.71
C VAL A 39 -6.75 5.10 -6.31
N THR A 40 -7.37 5.17 -7.49
CA THR A 40 -7.51 6.38 -8.33
C THR A 40 -7.57 7.68 -7.52
N THR A 41 -6.63 8.60 -7.81
CA THR A 41 -6.52 9.94 -7.20
C THR A 41 -7.86 10.65 -7.16
N GLY A 42 -8.46 10.75 -5.97
CA GLY A 42 -9.78 11.35 -5.82
C GLY A 42 -10.27 11.34 -4.39
N GLY A 43 -9.68 12.18 -3.54
CA GLY A 43 -10.23 12.56 -2.25
C GLY A 43 -9.40 12.10 -1.06
N GLU A 44 -8.61 13.03 -0.52
CA GLU A 44 -8.05 13.20 0.85
C GLU A 44 -7.53 11.98 1.66
N HIS A 45 -7.60 10.78 1.12
CA HIS A 45 -7.26 9.53 1.77
C HIS A 45 -6.30 8.74 0.89
N SER A 46 -5.11 8.53 1.45
CA SER A 46 -4.04 7.74 0.83
C SER A 46 -4.44 6.26 0.83
N THR A 47 -5.24 5.87 -0.16
CA THR A 47 -5.80 4.53 -0.30
C THR A 47 -5.02 3.76 -1.38
N TRP A 48 -4.63 2.53 -1.06
CA TRP A 48 -3.73 1.70 -1.87
C TRP A 48 -4.32 0.33 -2.08
N TRP A 49 -4.26 -0.18 -3.31
CA TRP A 49 -4.42 -1.60 -3.57
C TRP A 49 -3.15 -2.34 -3.15
N VAL A 50 -3.33 -3.49 -2.50
CA VAL A 50 -2.27 -4.44 -2.15
C VAL A 50 -2.61 -5.78 -2.81
N GLY A 51 -1.81 -6.16 -3.79
CA GLY A 51 -2.09 -7.26 -4.70
C GLY A 51 -3.42 -7.06 -5.43
N ALA A 52 -4.08 -8.18 -5.75
CA ALA A 52 -5.29 -8.17 -6.55
C ALA A 52 -6.58 -7.89 -5.75
N ARG A 53 -6.57 -8.02 -4.41
CA ARG A 53 -7.82 -8.06 -3.61
C ARG A 53 -7.85 -7.18 -2.37
N HIS A 54 -6.70 -6.72 -1.87
CA HIS A 54 -6.65 -6.02 -0.58
C HIS A 54 -6.55 -4.51 -0.77
N VAL A 55 -7.12 -3.77 0.18
CA VAL A 55 -7.06 -2.30 0.22
C VAL A 55 -6.45 -1.86 1.55
N LEU A 56 -5.42 -1.02 1.49
CA LEU A 56 -4.82 -0.34 2.63
C LEU A 56 -5.23 1.13 2.62
N ARG A 57 -5.77 1.62 3.73
CA ARG A 57 -6.11 3.04 3.93
C ARG A 57 -5.20 3.62 5.01
N LEU A 58 -4.46 4.67 4.67
CA LEU A 58 -3.67 5.43 5.63
C LEU A 58 -4.47 6.64 6.12
N ALA A 59 -4.41 6.88 7.43
CA ALA A 59 -4.90 8.12 8.02
C ALA A 59 -4.06 9.32 7.54
N PRO A 60 -4.64 10.53 7.46
CA PRO A 60 -3.90 11.75 7.13
C PRO A 60 -2.85 12.11 8.20
#